data_AF-A0A7S1EGK4-F1
#
_entry.id   AF-A0A7S1EGK4-F1
#
_cell.length_a   1.000
_cell.length_b   1.000
_cell.length_c   1.000
_cell.angle_alpha   90.00
_cell.angle_beta   90.00
_cell.angle_gamma   90.00
#
_symmetry.space_group_name_H-M   'P 1'
#
loop_
_entity.id
_entity.type
_entity.pdbx_description
1 polymer ?
#
loop_
_entity_poly.entity_id
_entity_poly.type
_entity_poly.pdbx_seq_one_letter_code
_entity_poly.pdbx_strand_id
1 'polypeptide(L)'
;ILAGADASDFMGSSVASGDVNGDGFDDVVCGAKGGDALGNSKTLAGDVYVVFGRASGWPSTVLVSSLDGASGFAVQGVDATDWTGTSVAVGDVNGDSLADVIIGAD
;
A
#
# COMPACT_ATOMS: atom_id res chain seq x y z
N ILE A 1 6.67 -1.85 12.51
CA ILE A 1 6.76 -2.93 11.49
C ILE A 1 5.44 -2.97 10.74
N LEU A 2 5.47 -3.08 9.41
CA LEU A 2 4.31 -3.46 8.62
C LEU A 2 4.36 -4.97 8.40
N ALA A 3 3.40 -5.70 8.95
CA ALA A 3 3.27 -7.13 8.73
C ALA A 3 2.39 -7.37 7.50
N GLY A 4 2.88 -8.19 6.56
CA GLY A 4 2.13 -8.59 5.37
C GLY A 4 0.86 -9.37 5.70
N ALA A 5 -0.08 -9.42 4.75
CA ALA A 5 -1.34 -10.11 4.93
C ALA A 5 -1.16 -11.63 4.93
N ASP A 6 -0.45 -12.16 3.94
CA ASP A 6 -0.16 -13.58 3.79
C ASP A 6 1.33 -13.85 3.53
N ALA A 7 1.69 -15.14 3.67
CA ALA A 7 3.06 -15.58 3.41
C ALA A 7 3.32 -15.61 1.90
N SER A 8 4.48 -15.09 1.49
CA SER A 8 4.92 -14.98 0.08
C SER A 8 4.31 -13.83 -0.70
N ASP A 9 3.58 -12.90 -0.06
CA ASP A 9 3.10 -11.69 -0.74
C ASP A 9 4.22 -10.71 -1.10
N PHE A 10 5.43 -10.95 -0.59
CA PHE A 10 6.60 -10.08 -0.75
C PHE A 10 6.33 -8.65 -0.26
N MET A 11 5.65 -8.52 0.88
CA MET A 11 5.42 -7.23 1.54
C MET A 11 6.75 -6.46 1.71
N GLY A 12 6.79 -5.20 1.28
CA GLY A 12 8.01 -4.39 1.25
C GLY A 12 8.82 -4.52 -0.04
N SER A 13 8.26 -5.13 -1.08
CA SER A 13 8.92 -5.25 -2.40
C SER A 13 9.21 -3.90 -3.06
N SER A 14 8.42 -2.87 -2.75
CA SER A 14 8.67 -1.47 -3.08
C SER A 14 8.10 -0.57 -1.99
N VAL A 15 8.73 0.57 -1.71
CA VAL A 15 8.30 1.51 -0.66
C VAL A 15 8.43 2.96 -1.11
N ALA A 16 7.46 3.78 -0.72
CA ALA A 16 7.47 5.23 -0.86
C ALA A 16 6.71 5.88 0.31
N SER A 17 6.80 7.19 0.44
CA SER A 17 6.08 7.95 1.45
C SER A 17 5.64 9.32 0.95
N GLY A 18 4.57 9.84 1.54
CA GLY A 18 4.02 11.18 1.32
C GLY A 18 2.62 11.30 1.89
N ASP A 19 2.15 12.52 2.13
CA ASP A 19 0.83 12.80 2.71
C ASP A 19 -0.29 12.61 1.67
N VAL A 20 -0.81 11.38 1.57
CA VAL A 20 -1.82 10.97 0.58
C VAL A 20 -3.22 11.38 1.04
N ASN A 21 -3.45 11.46 2.35
CA ASN A 21 -4.76 11.79 2.91
C ASN A 21 -4.92 13.29 3.29
N GLY A 22 -3.85 14.08 3.24
CA GLY A 22 -3.84 15.52 3.49
C GLY A 22 -3.91 15.90 4.97
N ASP A 23 -3.49 15.01 5.88
CA ASP A 23 -3.57 15.24 7.31
C ASP A 23 -2.31 15.91 7.91
N GLY A 24 -1.31 16.17 7.06
CA GLY A 24 -0.04 16.79 7.42
C GLY A 24 1.03 15.80 7.89
N PHE A 25 0.78 14.49 7.83
CA PHE A 25 1.75 13.45 8.13
C PHE A 25 2.01 12.58 6.89
N ASP A 26 3.28 12.31 6.60
CA ASP A 26 3.61 11.37 5.53
C ASP A 26 3.03 9.98 5.83
N ASP A 27 2.30 9.45 4.85
CA ASP A 27 1.81 8.09 4.82
C ASP A 27 2.88 7.15 4.26
N VAL A 28 2.73 5.85 4.52
CA VAL A 28 3.61 4.83 3.95
C VAL A 28 2.86 4.07 2.86
N VAL A 29 3.43 4.06 1.65
CA VAL A 29 2.96 3.26 0.53
C VAL A 29 3.90 2.08 0.34
N CYS A 30 3.35 0.86 0.37
CA CYS A 30 4.15 -0.35 0.36
C CYS A 30 3.57 -1.42 -0.57
N GLY A 31 4.39 -1.89 -1.51
CA GLY A 31 4.03 -2.95 -2.45
C GLY A 31 4.24 -4.34 -1.86
N ALA A 32 3.26 -5.20 -2.11
CA ALA A 32 3.26 -6.64 -1.87
C ALA A 32 2.97 -7.32 -3.21
N LYS A 33 3.95 -7.28 -4.12
CA LYS A 33 3.78 -7.70 -5.51
C LYS A 33 3.32 -9.15 -5.72
N GLY A 34 3.45 -10.01 -4.71
CA GLY A 34 2.97 -11.39 -4.76
C GLY A 34 1.61 -11.61 -4.10
N GLY A 35 0.92 -10.55 -3.68
CA GLY A 35 -0.39 -10.65 -3.05
C GLY A 35 -1.43 -11.25 -3.98
N ASP A 36 -2.45 -11.88 -3.39
CA ASP A 36 -3.47 -12.65 -4.10
C ASP A 36 -4.83 -11.93 -4.20
N ALA A 37 -4.82 -10.59 -4.03
CA ALA A 37 -6.01 -9.74 -3.93
C ALA A 37 -6.96 -10.14 -2.79
N LEU A 38 -8.08 -9.41 -2.62
CA LEU A 38 -9.00 -9.66 -1.50
C LEU A 38 -9.54 -11.10 -1.52
N GLY A 39 -9.44 -11.76 -0.37
CA GLY A 39 -9.91 -13.13 -0.20
C GLY A 39 -9.11 -14.16 -0.97
N ASN A 40 -7.87 -13.84 -1.36
CA ASN A 40 -6.97 -14.69 -2.13
C ASN A 40 -7.62 -15.17 -3.43
N SER A 41 -8.30 -14.24 -4.10
CA SER A 41 -9.15 -14.51 -5.27
C SER A 41 -8.38 -14.53 -6.59
N LYS A 42 -7.16 -13.98 -6.63
CA LYS A 42 -6.36 -13.83 -7.86
C LYS A 42 -4.88 -14.05 -7.58
N THR A 43 -4.37 -15.23 -7.90
CA THR A 43 -2.97 -15.58 -7.65
C THR A 43 -2.00 -14.59 -8.28
N LEU A 44 -1.08 -14.05 -7.48
CA LEU A 44 -0.03 -13.10 -7.88
C LEU A 44 -0.55 -11.85 -8.59
N ALA A 45 -1.76 -11.40 -8.27
CA ALA A 45 -2.28 -10.13 -8.77
C ALA A 45 -1.45 -8.94 -8.26
N GLY A 46 -0.87 -9.09 -7.07
CA GLY A 46 -0.15 -8.05 -6.34
C GLY A 46 -1.09 -7.11 -5.59
N ASP A 47 -0.60 -6.59 -4.47
CA ASP A 47 -1.32 -5.62 -3.65
C ASP A 47 -0.40 -4.45 -3.29
N VAL A 48 -0.99 -3.28 -3.06
CA VAL A 48 -0.30 -2.11 -2.49
C VAL A 48 -1.09 -1.64 -1.27
N TYR A 49 -0.39 -1.38 -0.18
CA TYR A 49 -0.99 -0.88 1.05
C TYR A 49 -0.55 0.56 1.29
N VAL A 50 -1.51 1.44 1.53
CA VAL A 50 -1.30 2.79 2.04
C VAL A 50 -1.63 2.77 3.52
N VAL A 51 -0.66 3.07 4.38
CA VAL A 51 -0.83 3.10 5.85
C VAL A 51 -0.69 4.54 6.30
N PHE A 52 -1.75 5.07 6.91
CA PHE A 52 -1.79 6.49 7.23
C PHE A 52 -0.83 6.87 8.36
N GLY A 53 -0.18 8.00 8.13
CA GLY A 53 0.65 8.76 9.05
C GLY A 53 -0.09 9.09 10.34
N ARG A 54 0.67 9.41 11.40
CA ARG A 54 0.12 9.98 12.64
C ARG A 54 1.22 10.59 13.50
N ALA A 55 0.85 11.64 14.22
CA ALA A 55 1.73 12.33 15.17
C ALA A 55 2.28 11.43 16.29
N SER A 56 1.45 10.49 16.78
CA SER A 56 1.80 9.64 17.92
C SER A 56 0.96 8.36 17.94
N GLY A 57 1.30 7.43 18.84
CA GLY A 57 0.53 6.20 19.00
C GLY A 57 0.73 5.19 17.87
N TRP A 58 1.90 5.20 17.22
CA TRP A 58 2.28 4.13 16.31
C TRP A 58 2.35 2.81 17.06
N PRO A 59 1.56 1.80 16.69
CA PRO A 59 1.76 0.47 17.23
C PRO A 59 3.11 -0.06 16.74
N SER A 60 3.76 -0.91 17.55
CA SER A 60 5.01 -1.56 17.17
C SER A 60 4.86 -2.38 15.89
N THR A 61 3.65 -2.90 15.64
CA THR A 61 3.25 -3.63 14.45
C THR A 61 1.90 -3.15 13.95
N VAL A 62 1.81 -2.89 12.65
CA VAL A 62 0.55 -2.70 11.93
C VAL A 62 0.35 -3.94 11.06
N LEU A 63 -0.82 -4.56 11.15
CA LEU A 63 -1.24 -5.63 10.25
C LEU A 63 -1.92 -4.98 9.05
N VAL A 64 -1.39 -5.14 7.84
CA VAL A 64 -2.02 -4.50 6.67
C VAL A 64 -3.37 -5.10 6.31
N SER A 65 -3.64 -6.33 6.77
CA SER A 65 -4.94 -6.98 6.67
C SER A 65 -6.01 -6.39 7.60
N SER A 66 -5.64 -5.52 8.55
CA SER A 66 -6.58 -4.84 9.46
C SER A 66 -6.86 -3.39 9.08
N LEU A 67 -6.40 -2.92 7.92
CA LEU A 67 -6.69 -1.57 7.43
C LEU A 67 -8.18 -1.42 7.12
N ASP A 68 -8.76 -0.30 7.56
CA ASP A 68 -10.20 -0.09 7.64
C ASP A 68 -10.67 1.22 6.98
N GLY A 69 -9.79 1.90 6.24
CA GLY A 69 -10.03 3.21 5.65
C GLY A 69 -9.75 4.38 6.61
N ALA A 70 -9.77 4.16 7.93
CA ALA A 70 -9.37 5.17 8.91
C ALA A 70 -7.87 5.09 9.23
N SER A 71 -7.29 3.90 9.13
CA SER A 71 -5.87 3.63 9.35
C SER A 71 -5.04 3.47 8.07
N GLY A 72 -5.70 3.51 6.91
CA GLY A 72 -5.14 3.23 5.61
C GLY A 72 -6.04 2.33 4.77
N PHE A 73 -5.57 1.91 3.60
CA PHE A 73 -6.33 1.06 2.67
C PHE A 73 -5.41 0.22 1.79
N ALA A 74 -6.00 -0.74 1.07
CA ALA A 74 -5.31 -1.58 0.09
C ALA A 74 -5.79 -1.25 -1.33
N VAL A 75 -4.86 -1.28 -2.29
CA VAL A 75 -5.10 -1.26 -3.73
C VAL A 75 -4.72 -2.63 -4.27
N GLN A 76 -5.65 -3.28 -4.96
CA GLN A 76 -5.50 -4.68 -5.41
C GLN A 76 -5.23 -4.75 -6.90
N GLY A 77 -4.46 -5.76 -7.30
CA GLY A 77 -4.30 -6.11 -8.70
C GLY A 77 -5.63 -6.51 -9.37
N VAL A 78 -5.72 -6.17 -10.66
CA VAL A 78 -6.96 -6.32 -11.43
C VAL A 78 -7.11 -7.74 -11.92
N ASP A 79 -6.06 -8.33 -12.48
CA ASP A 79 -6.02 -9.68 -12.98
C ASP A 79 -4.94 -10.52 -12.29
N ALA A 80 -5.03 -11.84 -12.43
CA ALA A 80 -3.99 -12.73 -11.92
C ALA A 80 -2.68 -12.47 -12.66
N THR A 81 -1.55 -12.56 -11.97
CA THR A 81 -0.20 -12.34 -12.51
C THR A 81 0.11 -10.93 -13.02
N ASP A 82 -0.66 -9.91 -12.62
CA ASP A 82 -0.35 -8.49 -12.89
C ASP A 82 0.85 -7.98 -12.08
N TRP A 83 1.22 -8.65 -10.98
CA TRP A 83 2.31 -8.21 -10.09
C TRP A 83 2.19 -6.74 -9.66
N THR A 84 0.96 -6.27 -9.42
CA THR A 84 0.68 -4.90 -8.98
C THR A 84 1.51 -4.54 -7.75
N GLY A 85 2.17 -3.38 -7.76
CA GLY A 85 3.08 -2.97 -6.70
C GLY A 85 4.51 -3.48 -6.89
N THR A 86 4.94 -3.83 -8.10
CA THR A 86 6.36 -4.05 -8.43
C THR A 86 7.21 -2.80 -8.23
N SER A 87 6.61 -1.63 -8.41
CA SER A 87 7.19 -0.33 -8.09
C SER A 87 6.10 0.62 -7.59
N VAL A 88 6.50 1.54 -6.71
CA VAL A 88 5.62 2.61 -6.22
C VAL A 88 6.37 3.94 -6.24
N ALA A 89 5.65 5.02 -6.52
CA ALA A 89 6.11 6.39 -6.36
C ALA A 89 4.98 7.23 -5.75
N VAL A 90 5.37 8.28 -5.03
CA VAL A 90 4.44 9.21 -4.38
C VAL A 90 4.84 10.63 -4.72
N GLY A 91 3.87 11.48 -5.04
CA GLY A 91 4.07 12.90 -5.30
C GLY A 91 2.80 13.57 -5.81
N ASP A 92 2.69 14.89 -5.64
CA ASP A 92 1.58 15.68 -6.16
C ASP A 92 1.74 15.87 -7.68
N VAL A 93 1.00 15.09 -8.47
CA VAL A 93 1.02 15.13 -9.93
C VAL A 93 -0.03 16.07 -10.51
N ASN A 94 -1.06 16.42 -9.72
CA ASN A 94 -2.22 17.16 -10.20
C ASN A 94 -2.28 18.62 -9.71
N GLY A 95 -1.46 18.98 -8.71
CA GLY A 95 -1.32 20.31 -8.14
C GLY A 95 -2.36 20.66 -7.07
N ASP A 96 -3.02 19.68 -6.44
CA ASP A 96 -4.02 19.90 -5.38
C ASP A 96 -3.44 19.89 -3.97
N SER A 97 -2.11 19.78 -3.83
CA SER A 97 -1.38 19.69 -2.57
C SER A 97 -1.62 18.41 -1.77
N LEU A 98 -2.25 17.39 -2.35
CA LEU A 98 -2.27 16.03 -1.82
C LEU A 98 -1.25 15.18 -2.59
N ALA A 99 -0.58 14.26 -1.91
CA ALA A 99 0.32 13.35 -2.59
C ALA A 99 -0.47 12.29 -3.36
N ASP A 100 -0.22 12.16 -4.67
CA ASP A 100 -0.77 11.07 -5.46
C ASP A 100 0.10 9.81 -5.36
N VAL A 101 -0.53 8.64 -5.56
CA VAL A 101 0.14 7.34 -5.56
C VAL A 101 0.21 6.78 -6.98
N ILE A 102 1.41 6.45 -7.43
CA ILE A 102 1.68 5.84 -8.74
C ILE A 102 2.15 4.40 -8.49
N ILE A 103 1.50 3.44 -9.15
CA ILE A 103 1.74 2.00 -8.95
C ILE A 103 2.08 1.36 -10.29
N GLY A 104 3.22 0.65 -10.34
CA GLY A 104 3.58 -0.21 -11.46
C GLY A 104 2.96 -1.60 -11.34
N ALA A 105 2.61 -2.17 -12.49
CA ALA A 105 2.16 -3.54 -12.71
C ALA A 105 2.75 -4.04 -14.04
N ASP A 106 2.83 -5.35 -14.22
CA ASP A 106 3.34 -6.03 -15.43
C ASP A 106 2.24 -6.30 -16.47
#